data_AF-A0A0A9Y8T7-F1
#
_entry.id   AF-A0A0A9Y8T7-F1
#
_cell.length_a   1.000
_cell.length_b   1.000
_cell.length_c   1.000
_cell.angle_alpha   90.00
_cell.angle_beta   90.00
_cell.angle_gamma   90.00
#
_symmetry.space_group_name_H-M   'P 1'
#
loop_
_entity.id
_entity.type
_entity.pdbx_description
1 polymer ?
#
loop_
_entity_poly.entity_id
_entity_poly.type
_entity_poly.pdbx_seq_one_letter_code
_entity_poly.pdbx_strand_id
1 'polypeptide(L)'
;MEVTFFAQIMLISVILACVAYPVLMADSDLPHVIKAIWFLIVLITILAIFNYEMDVMSNKNVEVFDALYNTPWYACDIKFRRMVLNGMTFSQNPIWIRGMGLLDVRASKATFYSALVRSYNILNVFRNIE
;
A
#
# COMPACT_ATOMS: atom_id res chain seq x y z
N MET A 1 -6.58 -5.76 -8.30
CA MET A 1 -5.55 -5.09 -7.46
C MET A 1 -6.16 -4.02 -6.55
N GLU A 2 -7.12 -3.23 -7.02
CA GLU A 2 -7.76 -2.19 -6.19
C GLU A 2 -8.50 -2.75 -4.97
N VAL A 3 -9.31 -3.80 -5.19
CA VAL A 3 -10.04 -4.50 -4.11
C VAL A 3 -9.08 -5.15 -3.11
N THR A 4 -7.99 -5.75 -3.60
CA THR A 4 -6.98 -6.38 -2.73
C THR A 4 -6.21 -5.34 -1.91
N PHE A 5 -5.91 -4.17 -2.47
CA PHE A 5 -5.25 -3.08 -1.75
C PHE A 5 -6.17 -2.44 -0.69
N PHE A 6 -7.44 -2.20 -1.04
CA PHE A 6 -8.43 -1.70 -0.09
C PHE A 6 -8.67 -2.68 1.06
N ALA A 7 -8.86 -3.97 0.75
CA ALA A 7 -8.98 -5.02 1.74
C ALA A 7 -7.76 -5.07 2.66
N GLN A 8 -6.55 -4.90 2.10
CA GLN A 8 -5.35 -4.81 2.93
C GLN A 8 -5.39 -3.61 3.88
N ILE A 9 -5.63 -2.37 3.41
CA ILE A 9 -5.67 -1.21 4.32
C ILE A 9 -6.68 -1.39 5.46
N MET A 10 -7.88 -1.89 5.14
CA MET A 10 -8.92 -2.13 6.15
C MET A 10 -8.50 -3.22 7.15
N LEU A 11 -8.04 -4.38 6.65
CA LEU A 11 -7.60 -5.48 7.50
C LEU A 11 -6.42 -5.08 8.39
N ILE A 12 -5.50 -4.24 7.90
CA ILE A 12 -4.36 -3.75 8.68
C ILE A 12 -4.83 -2.96 9.89
N SER A 13 -5.74 -1.99 9.68
CA SER A 13 -6.21 -1.15 10.78
C SER A 13 -6.94 -1.95 11.86
N VAL A 14 -7.71 -2.96 11.45
CA VAL A 14 -8.46 -3.84 12.37
C VAL A 14 -7.54 -4.83 13.07
N ILE A 15 -6.65 -5.51 12.34
CA ILE A 15 -5.73 -6.51 12.93
C ILE A 15 -4.76 -5.83 13.90
N LEU A 16 -4.23 -4.64 13.57
CA LEU A 16 -3.34 -3.92 14.47
C LEU A 16 -4.04 -3.50 15.76
N ALA A 17 -5.32 -3.07 15.68
CA ALA A 17 -6.14 -2.77 16.84
C ALA A 17 -6.45 -4.03 17.68
N CYS A 18 -6.82 -5.13 17.03
CA CYS A 18 -7.13 -6.39 17.73
C CYS A 18 -5.92 -7.02 18.41
N VAL A 19 -4.71 -6.91 17.83
CA VAL A 19 -3.49 -7.50 18.42
C VAL A 19 -2.88 -6.60 19.50
N ALA A 20 -3.05 -5.29 19.41
CA ALA A 20 -2.55 -4.39 20.46
C ALA A 20 -3.46 -4.37 21.70
N TYR A 21 -4.74 -4.73 21.59
CA TYR A 21 -5.66 -4.88 22.73
C TYR A 21 -5.16 -5.88 23.81
N PRO A 22 -4.81 -7.14 23.49
CA PRO A 22 -4.30 -8.08 24.49
C PRO A 22 -2.92 -7.71 25.05
N VAL A 23 -2.16 -6.84 24.38
CA VAL A 23 -0.91 -6.27 24.94
C VAL A 23 -1.23 -5.24 26.03
N LEU A 24 -2.32 -4.50 25.88
CA LEU A 24 -2.77 -3.48 26.85
C LEU A 24 -3.50 -4.11 28.06
N MET A 25 -4.26 -5.18 27.82
CA MET A 25 -5.02 -5.93 28.84
C MET A 25 -4.21 -7.03 29.54
N ALA A 26 -2.88 -7.06 29.36
CA ALA A 26 -2.05 -8.15 29.86
C ALA A 26 -1.89 -8.12 31.39
N ASP A 27 -2.88 -8.64 32.10
CA ASP A 27 -2.68 -9.22 33.43
C ASP A 27 -2.06 -10.63 33.24
N SER A 28 -0.75 -10.71 33.46
CA SER A 28 -0.03 -11.89 33.97
C SER A 28 0.43 -13.07 33.07
N ASP A 29 0.59 -12.93 31.74
CA ASP A 29 1.34 -13.92 30.94
C ASP A 29 2.36 -13.32 29.94
N LEU A 30 3.61 -13.17 30.40
CA LEU A 30 4.79 -12.78 29.60
C LEU A 30 4.94 -13.52 28.24
N PRO A 31 4.77 -14.86 28.13
CA PRO A 31 4.98 -15.54 26.85
C PRO A 31 3.93 -15.19 25.79
N HIS A 32 2.72 -14.81 26.19
CA HIS A 32 1.67 -14.39 25.27
C HIS A 32 1.94 -13.00 24.70
N VAL A 33 2.41 -12.07 25.54
CA VAL A 33 2.81 -10.71 25.14
C VAL A 33 3.97 -10.75 24.14
N ILE A 34 4.98 -11.58 24.39
CA ILE A 34 6.16 -11.71 23.50
C ILE A 34 5.73 -12.21 22.11
N LYS A 35 4.84 -13.21 22.04
CA LYS A 35 4.31 -13.71 20.76
C LYS A 35 3.51 -12.64 20.01
N ALA A 36 2.70 -11.85 20.72
CA ALA A 36 1.91 -10.77 20.12
C ALA A 36 2.81 -9.66 19.54
N ILE A 37 3.85 -9.27 20.26
CA ILE A 37 4.83 -8.27 19.78
C ILE A 37 5.57 -8.77 18.54
N TRP A 38 6.02 -10.03 18.54
CA TRP A 38 6.67 -10.63 17.38
C TRP A 38 5.75 -10.65 16.15
N PHE A 39 4.49 -11.02 16.34
CA PHE A 39 3.50 -11.01 15.27
C PHE A 39 3.26 -9.59 14.71
N LEU A 40 3.18 -8.57 15.57
CA LEU A 40 3.05 -7.16 15.15
C LEU A 40 4.23 -6.71 14.30
N ILE A 41 5.46 -7.05 14.68
CA ILE A 41 6.67 -6.68 13.93
C ILE A 41 6.64 -7.30 12.53
N VAL A 42 6.33 -8.60 12.44
CA VAL A 42 6.24 -9.32 11.16
C VAL A 42 5.14 -8.72 10.28
N LEU A 43 3.98 -8.40 10.87
CA LEU A 43 2.89 -7.79 10.13
C LEU A 43 3.29 -6.42 9.56
N ILE A 44 3.87 -5.53 10.38
CA ILE A 44 4.31 -4.19 9.94
C ILE A 44 5.35 -4.29 8.82
N THR A 45 6.29 -5.24 8.91
CA THR A 45 7.34 -5.43 7.90
C THR A 45 6.79 -5.92 6.56
N ILE A 46 5.91 -6.92 6.56
CA ILE A 46 5.26 -7.41 5.33
C ILE A 46 4.52 -6.26 4.62
N LEU A 47 3.84 -5.41 5.39
CA LEU A 47 3.07 -4.29 4.85
C LEU A 47 3.95 -3.18 4.31
N ALA A 48 5.06 -2.89 4.99
CA ALA A 48 6.04 -1.93 4.51
C ALA A 48 6.63 -2.37 3.16
N ILE A 49 6.97 -3.66 3.02
CA ILE A 49 7.46 -4.24 1.77
C ILE A 49 6.40 -4.14 0.68
N PHE A 50 5.16 -4.53 0.97
CA PHE A 50 4.08 -4.48 -0.03
C PHE A 50 3.79 -3.04 -0.50
N ASN A 51 3.76 -2.07 0.41
CA ASN A 51 3.58 -0.66 0.05
C ASN A 51 4.73 -0.12 -0.81
N TYR A 52 5.97 -0.54 -0.50
CA TYR A 52 7.15 -0.17 -1.27
C TYR A 52 7.08 -0.71 -2.71
N GLU A 53 6.73 -1.98 -2.90
CA GLU A 53 6.59 -2.58 -4.24
C GLU A 53 5.54 -1.86 -5.09
N MET A 54 4.40 -1.47 -4.49
CA MET A 54 3.37 -0.70 -5.19
C MET A 54 3.83 0.70 -5.60
N ASP A 55 4.59 1.38 -4.75
CA ASP A 55 5.15 2.71 -5.03
C ASP A 55 6.20 2.64 -6.17
N VAL A 56 7.07 1.62 -6.12
CA VAL A 56 8.06 1.35 -7.19
C VAL A 56 7.36 1.04 -8.51
N MET A 57 6.33 0.19 -8.50
CA MET A 57 5.55 -0.13 -9.71
C MET A 57 4.92 1.11 -10.34
N SER A 58 4.38 2.01 -9.52
CA SER A 58 3.83 3.29 -9.99
C SER A 58 4.89 4.17 -10.66
N ASN A 59 6.08 4.26 -10.06
CA ASN A 59 7.19 5.05 -10.61
C ASN A 59 7.75 4.44 -11.91
N LYS A 60 7.89 3.12 -11.97
CA LYS A 60 8.38 2.41 -13.17
C LYS A 60 7.48 2.62 -14.38
N ASN A 61 6.17 2.75 -14.19
CA ASN A 61 5.27 3.04 -15.30
C ASN A 61 5.56 4.39 -15.98
N VAL A 62 5.93 5.40 -15.19
CA VAL A 62 6.31 6.73 -15.72
C VAL A 62 7.66 6.68 -16.43
N GLU A 63 8.63 5.94 -15.89
CA GLU A 63 9.92 5.71 -16.58
C GLU A 63 9.73 4.99 -17.93
N VAL A 64 8.80 4.03 -18.02
CA VAL A 64 8.47 3.34 -19.27
C VAL A 64 7.89 4.31 -20.31
N PHE A 65 7.07 5.27 -19.90
CA PHE A 65 6.55 6.32 -20.79
C PHE A 65 7.68 7.16 -21.39
N ASP A 66 8.60 7.62 -20.54
CA ASP A 66 9.74 8.44 -20.98
C ASP A 66 10.67 7.65 -21.92
N ALA A 67 10.94 6.39 -21.59
CA ALA A 67 11.71 5.50 -22.46
C ALA A 67 11.04 5.30 -23.83
N LEU A 68 9.72 5.09 -23.88
CA LEU A 68 8.97 4.97 -25.13
C LEU A 68 9.02 6.28 -25.93
N TYR A 69 8.92 7.43 -25.27
CA TYR A 69 8.95 8.74 -25.92
C TYR A 69 10.29 9.05 -26.59
N ASN A 70 11.39 8.69 -25.94
CA ASN A 70 12.75 8.89 -26.45
C ASN A 70 13.15 7.94 -27.60
N THR A 71 12.33 6.93 -27.92
CA THR A 71 12.59 6.09 -29.09
C THR A 71 12.29 6.83 -30.40
N PRO A 72 13.06 6.61 -31.48
CA PRO A 72 12.79 7.22 -32.80
C PRO A 72 11.62 6.55 -33.52
N TRP A 73 10.43 6.56 -32.91
CA TRP A 73 9.23 5.90 -33.41
C TRP A 73 8.74 6.48 -34.75
N TYR A 74 9.02 7.75 -35.01
CA TYR A 74 8.72 8.41 -36.28
C TYR A 74 9.46 7.81 -37.48
N ALA A 75 10.56 7.10 -37.29
CA ALA A 75 11.31 6.49 -38.40
C ALA A 75 10.91 5.03 -38.67
N CYS A 76 10.12 4.42 -37.79
CA CYS A 76 9.76 2.99 -37.85
C CYS A 76 8.46 2.73 -38.63
N ASP A 77 8.22 1.45 -38.93
CA ASP A 77 7.03 0.93 -39.61
C ASP A 77 5.71 1.31 -38.90
N ILE A 78 4.62 1.35 -39.66
CA ILE A 78 3.27 1.71 -39.20
C ILE A 78 2.79 0.80 -38.07
N LYS A 79 3.13 -0.50 -38.10
CA LYS A 79 2.79 -1.43 -37.02
C LYS A 79 3.48 -1.06 -35.71
N PHE A 80 4.76 -0.70 -35.77
CA PHE A 80 5.55 -0.31 -34.61
C PHE A 80 5.06 1.02 -34.02
N ARG A 81 4.75 2.01 -34.86
CA ARG A 81 4.18 3.30 -34.41
C ARG A 81 2.88 3.12 -33.62
N ARG A 82 1.98 2.26 -34.09
CA ARG A 82 0.72 1.96 -33.38
C ARG A 82 0.97 1.30 -32.03
N MET A 83 1.91 0.37 -31.96
CA MET A 83 2.28 -0.29 -30.70
C MET A 83 2.84 0.71 -29.69
N VAL A 84 3.75 1.59 -30.13
CA VAL A 84 4.35 2.63 -29.28
C VAL A 84 3.31 3.64 -28.81
N LEU A 85 2.43 4.13 -29.71
CA LEU A 85 1.35 5.05 -29.35
C LEU A 85 0.38 4.45 -28.32
N ASN A 86 0.03 3.16 -28.48
CA ASN A 86 -0.76 2.44 -27.49
C ASN A 86 0.00 2.33 -26.16
N GLY A 87 1.28 1.96 -26.19
CA GLY A 87 2.13 1.90 -24.99
C GLY A 87 2.23 3.24 -24.27
N MET A 88 2.40 4.33 -25.01
CA MET A 88 2.43 5.70 -24.48
C MET A 88 1.09 6.07 -23.84
N THR A 89 -0.04 5.78 -24.46
CA THR A 89 -1.38 6.09 -23.89
C THR A 89 -1.65 5.31 -22.61
N PHE A 90 -1.16 4.07 -22.47
CA PHE A 90 -1.26 3.31 -21.22
C PHE A 90 -0.31 3.79 -20.12
N SER A 91 0.87 4.29 -20.49
CA SER A 91 1.91 4.74 -19.54
C SER A 91 1.85 6.23 -19.19
N GLN A 92 1.00 7.00 -19.89
CA GLN A 92 0.84 8.45 -19.72
C GLN A 92 0.38 8.86 -18.31
N ASN A 93 -0.44 8.02 -17.68
CA ASN A 93 -0.88 8.21 -16.30
C ASN A 93 -0.07 7.27 -15.39
N PRO A 94 0.42 7.72 -14.24
CA PRO A 94 1.01 6.80 -13.29
C PRO A 94 -0.07 5.79 -12.86
N ILE A 95 0.27 4.51 -12.84
CA ILE A 95 -0.66 3.47 -12.39
C ILE A 95 -0.74 3.57 -10.88
N TRP A 96 -1.63 4.45 -10.40
CA TRP A 96 -1.99 4.50 -9.00
C TRP A 96 -2.97 3.37 -8.74
N ILE A 97 -2.61 2.44 -7.85
CA ILE A 97 -3.59 1.49 -7.31
C ILE A 97 -4.51 2.32 -6.39
N ARG A 98 -5.70 2.64 -6.88
CA ARG A 98 -6.72 3.35 -6.09
C ARG A 98 -7.46 2.33 -5.23
N GLY A 99 -7.65 2.65 -3.96
CA GLY A 99 -8.53 1.87 -3.08
C GLY A 99 -10.00 2.11 -3.44
N MET A 100 -10.51 1.40 -4.44
CA MET A 100 -11.95 1.25 -4.73
C MET A 100 -12.76 2.57 -4.83
N GLY A 101 -12.17 3.64 -5.39
CA GLY A 101 -12.85 4.91 -5.73
C GLY A 101 -13.54 5.72 -4.61
N LEU A 102 -13.83 5.11 -3.46
CA LEU A 102 -14.54 5.67 -2.29
C LEU A 102 -13.61 6.44 -1.36
N LEU A 103 -12.32 6.13 -1.42
CA LEU A 103 -11.27 6.79 -0.70
C LEU A 103 -10.26 7.17 -1.79
N ASP A 104 -10.02 8.46 -2.04
CA ASP A 104 -8.93 8.94 -2.93
C ASP A 104 -7.55 8.68 -2.28
N VAL A 105 -7.39 7.45 -1.80
CA VAL A 105 -6.29 6.96 -1.01
C VAL A 105 -5.40 6.19 -1.97
N ARG A 106 -4.28 6.84 -2.28
CA ARG A 106 -3.26 6.33 -3.17
C ARG A 106 -2.35 5.38 -2.41
N ALA A 107 -1.91 4.30 -3.04
CA ALA A 107 -0.84 3.46 -2.51
C ALA A 107 0.46 4.27 -2.41
N SER A 108 0.66 4.89 -1.24
CA SER A 108 1.82 5.73 -0.93
C SER A 108 2.19 5.55 0.54
N LYS A 109 3.45 5.86 0.86
CA LYS A 109 3.99 5.83 2.22
C LYS A 109 3.17 6.69 3.19
N ALA A 110 2.65 7.82 2.72
CA ALA A 110 1.79 8.71 3.50
C ALA A 110 0.49 8.00 3.95
N THR A 111 -0.11 7.22 3.06
CA THR A 111 -1.32 6.44 3.35
C THR A 111 -1.05 5.37 4.40
N PHE A 112 0.08 4.66 4.27
CA PHE A 112 0.48 3.64 5.24
C PHE A 112 0.67 4.26 6.63
N TYR A 113 1.37 5.39 6.72
CA TYR A 113 1.54 6.11 7.98
C TYR A 113 0.19 6.56 8.56
N SER A 114 -0.70 7.10 7.73
CA SER A 114 -2.04 7.49 8.18
C SER A 114 -2.87 6.32 8.71
N ALA A 115 -2.72 5.12 8.13
CA ALA A 115 -3.40 3.91 8.59
C ALA A 115 -2.86 3.46 9.96
N LEU A 116 -1.54 3.51 10.17
CA LEU A 116 -0.91 3.20 11.46
C LEU A 116 -1.30 4.19 12.57
N VAL A 117 -1.36 5.48 12.25
CA VAL A 117 -1.78 6.50 13.22
C VAL A 117 -3.26 6.31 13.58
N ARG A 118 -4.11 5.98 12.61
CA ARG A 118 -5.53 5.70 12.85
C ARG A 118 -5.74 4.47 13.74
N SER A 119 -5.02 3.37 13.51
CA SER A 119 -5.11 2.20 14.39
C SER A 119 -4.63 2.50 15.80
N TYR A 120 -3.55 3.26 15.96
CA TYR A 120 -3.10 3.74 17.28
C TYR A 120 -4.15 4.63 17.97
N ASN A 121 -4.80 5.53 17.24
CA ASN A 121 -5.86 6.37 17.79
C ASN A 121 -7.08 5.55 18.23
N ILE A 122 -7.48 4.54 17.45
CA ILE A 122 -8.55 3.61 17.83
C ILE A 122 -8.21 2.88 19.13
N LEU A 123 -6.97 2.43 19.28
CA LEU A 123 -6.49 1.80 20.51
C LEU A 123 -6.53 2.75 21.71
N ASN A 124 -6.11 4.00 21.53
CA ASN A 124 -6.19 5.00 22.59
C ASN A 124 -7.64 5.29 23.00
N VAL A 125 -8.59 5.27 22.06
CA VAL A 125 -10.01 5.40 22.38
C VAL A 125 -10.47 4.23 23.25
N PHE A 126 -10.14 2.99 22.90
CA PHE A 126 -10.49 1.83 23.72
C PHE A 126 -9.89 1.93 25.12
N ARG A 127 -8.62 2.33 25.25
CA ARG A 127 -7.96 2.52 26.55
C ARG A 127 -8.64 3.57 27.44
N ASN A 128 -9.22 4.63 26.86
CA ASN A 128 -9.84 5.70 27.63
C ASN A 128 -11.28 5.36 28.08
N ILE A 129 -11.85 4.25 27.60
CA ILE A 129 -13.21 3.80 27.94
C ILE A 129 -13.22 2.82 29.11
N GLU A 130 -12.11 2.09 29.34
CA GLU A 130 -11.83 1.31 30.56
C GLU A 130 -11.24 2.19 31.67
#